data_AF-A0A496QDJ1-F1
#
_entry.id   AF-A0A496QDJ1-F1
#
_cell.length_a   1.000
_cell.length_b   1.000
_cell.length_c   1.000
_cell.angle_alpha   90.00
_cell.angle_beta   90.00
_cell.angle_gamma   90.00
#
_symmetry.space_group_name_H-M   'P 1'
#
loop_
_entity.id
_entity.type
_entity.pdbx_description
1 polymer ?
#
loop_
_entity_poly.entity_id
_entity_poly.type
_entity_poly.pdbx_seq_one_letter_code
_entity_poly.pdbx_strand_id
1 'polypeptide(L)'
;MREDLFEKFLEFIISGEIDPESINSEKIVSLLRENFTQEEATEILGSFDSLFGGLSELIENPQEYFFGDSKVPDSENSKTEK
;
A
#
# COMPACT_ATOMS: atom_id res chain seq x y z
N MET A 1 -9.49 -10.56 2.60
CA MET A 1 -8.36 -10.32 3.54
C MET A 1 -8.94 -10.25 4.94
N ARG A 2 -8.23 -10.79 5.94
CA ARG A 2 -8.52 -10.51 7.35
C ARG A 2 -7.95 -9.14 7.70
N GLU A 3 -8.66 -8.08 7.33
CA GLU A 3 -8.26 -6.69 7.61
C GLU A 3 -7.96 -6.48 9.11
N ASP A 4 -8.64 -7.24 9.96
CA ASP A 4 -8.45 -7.25 11.41
C ASP A 4 -7.06 -7.72 11.87
N LEU A 5 -6.37 -8.59 11.12
CA LEU A 5 -5.01 -9.03 11.48
C LEU A 5 -3.97 -7.97 11.20
N PHE A 6 -4.11 -7.28 10.07
CA PHE A 6 -3.21 -6.21 9.70
C PHE A 6 -3.37 -5.01 10.65
N GLU A 7 -4.61 -4.64 11.00
CA GLU A 7 -4.88 -3.61 12.00
C GLU A 7 -4.31 -3.99 13.37
N LYS A 8 -4.53 -5.22 13.85
CA LYS A 8 -3.95 -5.71 15.12
C LYS A 8 -2.42 -5.61 15.13
N PHE A 9 -1.76 -5.91 14.01
CA PHE A 9 -0.31 -5.78 13.90
C PHE A 9 0.15 -4.32 13.98
N LEU A 10 -0.55 -3.40 13.31
CA LEU A 10 -0.24 -1.97 13.39
C LEU A 10 -0.51 -1.40 14.78
N GLU A 11 -1.62 -1.77 15.43
CA GLU A 11 -1.90 -1.38 16.81
C GLU A 11 -0.81 -1.87 17.76
N PHE A 12 -0.33 -3.10 17.58
CA PHE A 12 0.78 -3.64 18.34
C PHE A 12 2.05 -2.79 18.16
N ILE A 13 2.39 -2.41 16.93
CA ILE A 13 3.53 -1.53 16.64
C ILE A 13 3.35 -0.13 17.27
N ILE A 14 2.15 0.45 17.16
CA ILE A 14 1.85 1.84 17.54
C ILE A 14 1.59 1.98 19.05
N SER A 15 1.38 0.87 19.77
CA SER A 15 1.07 0.84 21.22
C SER A 15 2.11 1.52 22.13
N GLY A 16 3.27 1.93 21.60
CA GLY A 16 4.28 2.71 22.32
C GLY A 16 5.31 1.86 23.05
N GLU A 17 5.19 0.53 22.99
CA GLU A 17 6.20 -0.40 23.51
C GLU A 17 7.39 -0.57 22.55
N ILE A 18 7.24 -0.16 21.30
CA ILE A 18 8.25 -0.28 20.25
C ILE A 18 8.75 1.11 19.89
N ASP A 19 10.06 1.31 20.00
CA ASP A 19 10.73 2.52 19.52
C ASP A 19 10.61 2.59 17.99
N PRO A 20 9.94 3.61 17.42
CA PRO A 20 9.75 3.74 15.97
C PRO A 20 11.07 3.89 15.21
N GLU A 21 12.13 4.43 15.82
CA GLU A 21 13.45 4.52 15.17
C GLU A 21 14.15 3.17 15.07
N SER A 22 13.70 2.19 15.87
CA SER A 22 14.24 0.82 15.87
C SER A 22 13.55 -0.12 14.88
N ILE A 23 12.47 0.33 14.24
CA ILE A 23 11.68 -0.50 13.33
C ILE A 23 12.40 -0.63 11.98
N ASN A 24 12.83 -1.84 11.68
CA ASN A 24 13.36 -2.26 10.39
C ASN A 24 12.72 -3.58 9.96
N SER A 25 13.03 -4.02 8.73
CA SER A 25 12.48 -5.27 8.17
C SER A 25 12.76 -6.49 9.04
N GLU A 26 13.96 -6.61 9.63
CA GLU A 26 14.29 -7.71 10.53
C GLU A 26 13.44 -7.68 11.80
N LYS A 27 13.25 -6.50 12.40
CA LYS A 27 12.45 -6.31 13.60
C LYS A 27 10.99 -6.64 13.34
N ILE A 28 10.43 -6.23 12.20
CA ILE A 28 9.08 -6.59 11.76
C ILE A 28 8.93 -8.11 11.66
N VAL A 29 9.89 -8.79 11.00
CA VAL A 29 9.87 -10.27 10.88
C VAL A 29 9.95 -10.95 12.25
N SER A 30 10.78 -10.45 13.16
CA SER A 30 10.85 -10.97 14.53
C SER A 30 9.54 -10.78 15.28
N LEU A 31 8.94 -9.60 15.23
CA LEU A 31 7.67 -9.30 15.91
C LEU A 31 6.53 -10.19 15.40
N LEU A 32 6.49 -10.43 14.08
CA LEU A 32 5.53 -11.35 13.46
C LEU A 32 5.73 -12.78 13.97
N ARG A 33 6.97 -13.27 14.06
CA ARG A 33 7.27 -14.62 14.56
C ARG A 33 6.96 -14.80 16.05
N GLU A 34 7.14 -13.76 16.83
CA GLU A 34 6.95 -13.80 18.30
C GLU A 34 5.48 -13.72 18.70
N ASN A 35 4.64 -13.03 17.91
CA ASN A 35 3.28 -12.68 18.32
C ASN A 35 2.17 -13.27 17.42
N PHE A 36 2.51 -13.82 16.27
CA PHE A 36 1.55 -14.35 15.30
C PHE A 36 1.93 -15.76 14.86
N THR A 37 0.94 -16.54 14.44
CA THR A 37 1.20 -17.84 13.81
C THR A 37 1.85 -17.65 12.43
N GLN A 38 2.48 -18.70 11.91
CA GLN A 38 3.11 -18.64 10.57
C GLN A 38 2.11 -18.26 9.47
N GLU A 39 0.87 -18.73 9.57
CA GLU A 39 -0.20 -18.42 8.61
C GLU A 39 -0.60 -16.94 8.69
N GLU A 40 -0.83 -16.43 9.90
CA GLU A 40 -1.15 -15.01 10.13
C GLU A 40 -0.02 -14.07 9.70
N ALA A 41 1.22 -14.42 10.02
CA ALA A 41 2.40 -13.66 9.58
C ALA A 41 2.50 -13.60 8.05
N THR A 42 2.17 -14.70 7.36
CA THR A 42 2.16 -14.74 5.89
C THR A 42 1.06 -13.85 5.32
N GLU A 43 -0.14 -13.85 5.92
CA GLU A 43 -1.21 -12.94 5.54
C GLU A 43 -0.82 -11.47 5.74
N ILE A 44 -0.26 -11.12 6.89
CA ILE A 44 0.17 -9.75 7.21
C ILE A 44 1.25 -9.27 6.21
N LEU A 45 2.23 -10.12 5.88
CA LEU A 45 3.24 -9.80 4.87
C LEU A 45 2.63 -9.61 3.47
N GLY A 46 1.64 -10.43 3.10
CA GLY A 46 0.91 -10.24 1.84
C GLY A 46 0.13 -8.93 1.78
N SER A 47 -0.42 -8.47 2.90
CA SER A 47 -1.04 -7.14 3.01
C SER A 47 -0.02 -6.01 2.85
N PHE A 48 1.18 -6.13 3.42
CA PHE A 48 2.26 -5.15 3.19
C PHE A 48 2.67 -5.09 1.72
N ASP A 49 2.87 -6.24 1.08
CA ASP A 49 3.25 -6.30 -0.34
C ASP A 49 2.19 -5.65 -1.24
N SER A 50 0.92 -5.89 -0.94
CA SER A 50 -0.19 -5.27 -1.67
C SER A 50 -0.23 -3.74 -1.49
N LEU A 51 -0.01 -3.25 -0.26
CA LEU A 51 0.01 -1.82 0.05
C LEU A 51 1.20 -1.11 -0.60
N PHE A 52 2.40 -1.66 -0.45
CA PHE A 52 3.62 -1.07 -1.01
C PHE A 52 3.69 -1.23 -2.54
N GLY A 53 3.17 -2.33 -3.08
CA GLY A 53 2.99 -2.52 -4.52
C GLY A 53 2.06 -1.45 -5.09
N GLY A 54 0.89 -1.25 -4.49
CA GLY A 54 -0.04 -0.19 -4.91
C GLY A 54 0.54 1.22 -4.80
N LEU A 55 1.31 1.51 -3.75
CA LEU A 55 2.04 2.78 -3.63
C LEU A 55 3.14 2.94 -4.68
N SER A 56 3.84 1.87 -5.04
CA SER A 56 4.88 1.91 -6.08
C SER A 56 4.25 2.16 -7.45
N GLU A 57 3.17 1.47 -7.78
CA GLU A 57 2.41 1.72 -9.01
C GLU A 57 1.86 3.16 -9.08
N LEU A 58 1.39 3.70 -7.94
CA LEU A 58 0.93 5.08 -7.82
C LEU A 58 2.07 6.09 -8.05
N ILE A 59 3.28 5.82 -7.52
CA ILE A 59 4.45 6.69 -7.70
C ILE A 59 4.97 6.62 -9.13
N GLU A 60 4.91 5.44 -9.75
CA GLU A 60 5.33 5.23 -11.14
C GLU A 60 4.34 5.84 -12.14
N ASN A 61 3.04 5.76 -11.85
CA ASN A 61 1.97 6.25 -12.73
C ASN A 61 0.96 7.15 -11.99
N PRO A 62 1.40 8.26 -11.36
CA PRO A 62 0.54 9.11 -10.54
C PRO A 62 -0.58 9.75 -11.37
N GLN A 63 -0.34 9.94 -12.67
CA GLN A 63 -1.34 10.52 -13.56
C GLN A 63 -2.54 9.61 -13.79
N GLU A 64 -2.35 8.30 -13.93
CA GLU A 64 -3.45 7.36 -14.17
C GLU A 64 -4.36 7.22 -12.94
N TYR A 65 -3.78 7.28 -11.74
CA TYR A 65 -4.50 7.11 -10.49
C TYR A 65 -5.20 8.39 -9.99
N PHE A 66 -4.61 9.59 -10.17
CA PHE A 66 -5.20 10.85 -9.71
C PHE A 66 -6.03 11.58 -10.77
N PHE A 67 -5.71 11.38 -12.05
CA PHE A 67 -6.41 12.03 -13.16
C PHE A 67 -7.20 11.03 -14.01
N GLY A 68 -7.56 9.89 -13.39
CA GLY A 68 -8.36 8.82 -13.98
C GLY A 68 -9.32 9.33 -15.04
N ASP A 69 -8.98 9.01 -16.29
CA ASP A 69 -9.77 9.33 -17.46
C ASP A 69 -10.13 10.81 -17.63
N SER A 70 -9.15 11.72 -17.51
CA SER A 70 -9.14 12.89 -18.41
C SER A 70 -8.91 12.37 -19.83
N LYS A 71 -9.93 11.74 -20.42
CA LYS A 71 -10.14 11.88 -21.85
C LYS A 71 -10.15 13.37 -22.09
N VAL A 72 -9.02 13.91 -22.50
CA VAL A 72 -8.99 15.15 -23.25
C VAL A 72 -10.03 14.89 -24.33
N PRO A 73 -11.19 15.58 -24.34
CA PRO A 73 -12.04 15.52 -25.50
C PRO A 73 -11.15 16.04 -26.61
N ASP A 74 -10.79 15.14 -27.53
CA ASP A 74 -10.05 15.45 -28.74
C ASP A 74 -10.74 16.69 -29.29
N SER A 75 -10.08 17.84 -29.11
CA SER A 75 -10.70 19.11 -29.38
C SER A 75 -11.07 19.07 -30.84
N GLU A 76 -12.36 19.26 -31.11
CA GLU A 76 -12.93 19.46 -32.43
C GLU A 76 -11.92 20.21 -33.30
N ASN A 77 -11.22 19.49 -34.17
CA ASN A 77 -10.56 20.16 -35.29
C ASN A 77 -11.67 20.40 -36.30
N SER A 78 -12.42 21.48 -36.07
CA SER A 78 -13.27 22.13 -37.05
C SER A 78 -12.42 22.44 -38.28
N LYS A 79 -12.44 21.53 -39.27
CA LYS A 79 -12.15 21.90 -40.65
C LYS A 79 -13.47 22.14 -41.36
N THR A 80 -14.04 23.30 -41.06
CA THR A 80 -14.88 24.04 -41.99
C THR A 80 -13.96 24.75 -42.99
N GLU A 81 -14.45 24.87 -44.23
CA GLU A 81 -13.94 25.69 -45.35
C GLU A 81 -12.74 25.10 -46.11
N LYS A 82 -12.80 24.90 -47.44
CA LYS A 82 -13.55 25.61 -48.48
C LYS A 82 -13.69 24.74 -49.73
#